data_AF-A0A817WQ21-F1
#
_entry.id   AF-A0A817WQ21-F1
#
_cell.length_a   1.000
_cell.length_b   1.000
_cell.length_c   1.000
_cell.angle_alpha   90.00
_cell.angle_beta   90.00
_cell.angle_gamma   90.00
#
_symmetry.space_group_name_H-M   'P 1'
#
loop_
_entity.id
_entity.type
_entity.pdbx_description
1 polymer ?
#
loop_
_entity_poly.entity_id
_entity_poly.type
_entity_poly.pdbx_seq_one_letter_code
_entity_poly.pdbx_strand_id
1 'polypeptide(L)' 'AFPSLITLIQTAITIPVSSTTCERTFSKMKMIKTTLRNTMSDDRLSDLTLLAVERDIDINFGQVMDDFSEIHKSSRIMLK' A
#
# COMPACT_ATOMS: atom_id res chain seq x y z
N ALA A 1 -25.99 -4.50 32.94
CA ALA A 1 -25.33 -4.56 31.63
C ALA A 1 -23.90 -5.04 31.82
N PHE A 2 -23.35 -5.90 30.95
CA PHE A 2 -22.01 -6.48 31.09
C PHE A 2 -21.00 -5.74 30.18
N PRO A 3 -20.31 -4.70 30.68
CA PRO A 3 -19.41 -3.87 29.87
C PRO A 3 -18.21 -4.64 29.31
N SER A 4 -17.70 -5.65 30.03
CA SER A 4 -16.60 -6.52 29.60
C SER A 4 -16.96 -7.42 28.42
N LEU A 5 -18.24 -7.80 28.29
CA LEU A 5 -18.72 -8.64 27.20
C LEU A 5 -18.84 -7.81 25.91
N ILE A 6 -19.27 -6.55 26.04
CA ILE A 6 -19.40 -5.62 24.91
C ILE A 6 -18.03 -5.27 24.32
N THR A 7 -17.02 -5.02 25.16
CA THR A 7 -15.65 -4.75 24.68
C THR A 7 -15.03 -5.96 24.01
N LEU A 8 -15.27 -7.18 24.52
CA LEU A 8 -14.79 -8.41 23.88
C LEU A 8 -15.46 -8.66 22.52
N ILE A 9 -16.75 -8.39 22.40
CA ILE A 9 -17.46 -8.51 21.12
C ILE A 9 -16.96 -7.44 20.13
N GLN A 10 -16.73 -6.21 20.58
CA GLN A 10 -16.16 -5.15 19.74
C GLN A 10 -14.76 -5.52 19.23
N THR A 11 -13.88 -6.02 20.08
CA THR A 11 -12.54 -6.43 19.64
C THR A 11 -12.61 -7.63 18.69
N ALA A 12 -13.50 -8.59 18.95
CA ALA A 12 -13.72 -9.73 18.06
C ALA A 12 -14.25 -9.34 16.67
N ILE A 13 -15.10 -8.31 16.58
CA ILE A 13 -15.60 -7.77 15.29
C ILE A 13 -14.54 -6.90 14.59
N THR A 14 -13.67 -6.23 15.35
CA THR A 14 -12.61 -5.37 14.81
C THR A 14 -11.45 -6.19 14.23
N ILE A 15 -11.19 -7.37 14.78
CA ILE A 15 -10.28 -8.33 14.14
C ILE A 15 -10.91 -8.71 12.80
N PRO A 16 -10.30 -8.35 11.66
CA PRO A 16 -10.91 -8.60 10.37
C PRO A 16 -10.99 -10.11 10.14
N VAL A 17 -12.20 -10.67 10.27
CA VAL A 17 -12.55 -11.99 9.73
C VAL A 17 -12.50 -11.97 8.19
N SER A 18 -12.40 -10.79 7.59
CA SER A 18 -12.28 -10.55 6.15
C SER A 18 -10.88 -10.91 5.63
N SER A 19 -10.69 -12.18 5.28
CA SER A 19 -9.54 -12.65 4.51
C SER A 19 -9.39 -11.93 3.16
N THR A 20 -10.50 -11.42 2.60
CA THR A 20 -10.58 -10.81 1.27
C THR A 20 -9.67 -9.59 1.08
N THR A 21 -9.51 -8.73 2.09
CA THR A 21 -8.61 -7.56 2.01
C THR A 21 -7.15 -8.03 1.94
N CYS A 22 -6.78 -8.99 2.78
CA CYS A 22 -5.45 -9.59 2.77
C CYS A 22 -5.19 -10.39 1.49
N GLU A 23 -6.19 -11.12 0.97
CA GLU A 23 -6.09 -11.86 -0.30
C GLU A 23 -5.83 -10.91 -1.48
N ARG A 24 -6.51 -9.76 -1.52
CA ARG A 24 -6.28 -8.73 -2.54
C ARG A 24 -4.85 -8.19 -2.47
N THR A 25 -4.36 -7.84 -1.28
CA THR A 25 -2.99 -7.31 -1.09
C THR A 25 -1.93 -8.37 -1.44
N PHE A 26 -2.09 -9.62 -0.98
CA PHE A 26 -1.16 -10.71 -1.31
C PHE A 26 -1.16 -11.06 -2.80
N SER A 27 -2.32 -11.01 -3.47
CA SER A 27 -2.41 -11.20 -4.91
C SER A 27 -1.64 -10.12 -5.68
N LYS A 28 -1.76 -8.85 -5.27
CA LYS A 28 -0.96 -7.74 -5.83
C LYS A 28 0.53 -7.91 -5.53
N MET A 29 0.90 -8.24 -4.30
CA MET A 29 2.28 -8.47 -3.89
C MET A 29 2.93 -9.58 -4.71
N LYS A 30 2.21 -10.67 -5.00
CA LYS A 30 2.68 -11.78 -5.84
C LYS A 30 2.96 -11.35 -7.28
N MET A 31 2.17 -10.43 -7.85
CA MET A 31 2.43 -9.88 -9.18
C MET A 31 3.64 -8.94 -9.20
N ILE A 32 3.88 -8.21 -8.11
CA ILE A 32 5.03 -7.30 -7.97
C ILE A 32 6.33 -8.07 -7.70
N LYS A 33 6.29 -9.09 -6.83
CA LYS A 33 7.43 -9.95 -6.49
C LYS A 33 7.57 -11.09 -7.48
N THR A 34 8.11 -10.78 -8.65
CA THR A 34 8.47 -11.79 -9.66
C THR A 34 9.82 -12.43 -9.37
N THR A 35 10.08 -13.61 -9.94
CA THR A 35 11.34 -14.36 -9.76
C THR A 35 12.58 -13.53 -10.07
N LEU A 36 12.51 -12.68 -11.10
CA LEU A 36 13.58 -11.76 -11.49
C LEU A 36 13.74 -10.54 -10.57
N ARG A 37 12.71 -10.21 -9.78
CA ARG A 37 12.67 -9.04 -8.86
C ARG A 37 12.73 -9.44 -7.40
N ASN A 38 13.18 -10.65 -7.08
CA ASN A 38 13.18 -11.17 -5.71
C ASN A 38 14.18 -10.45 -4.77
N THR A 39 15.15 -9.71 -5.32
CA THR A 39 16.20 -9.00 -4.56
C THR A 39 15.85 -7.55 -4.19
N MET A 40 14.59 -7.13 -4.30
CA MET A 40 14.17 -5.79 -3.87
C MET A 40 14.09 -5.69 -2.35
N SER A 41 14.27 -4.47 -1.81
CA SER A 41 14.05 -4.21 -0.38
C SER A 41 12.58 -4.38 -0.02
N ASP A 42 12.32 -4.80 1.22
CA ASP A 42 10.96 -4.97 1.74
C ASP A 42 10.21 -3.64 1.80
N ASP A 43 10.89 -2.53 2.08
CA ASP A 43 10.30 -1.18 2.05
C ASP A 43 9.76 -0.86 0.65
N ARG A 44 10.59 -1.06 -0.39
CA ARG A 44 10.19 -0.78 -1.77
C ARG A 44 9.06 -1.69 -2.23
N LEU A 45 9.06 -2.96 -1.80
CA LEU A 45 7.97 -3.89 -2.08
C LEU A 45 6.67 -3.43 -1.42
N SER A 46 6.74 -2.98 -0.17
CA SER A 46 5.58 -2.52 0.59
C SER A 46 4.98 -1.28 -0.06
N ASP A 47 5.79 -0.29 -0.42
CA ASP A 47 5.37 0.94 -1.11
C ASP A 47 4.68 0.63 -2.45
N LEU A 48 5.29 -0.23 -3.27
CA LEU A 48 4.70 -0.64 -4.55
C LEU A 48 3.38 -1.40 -4.37
N THR A 49 3.29 -2.20 -3.32
CA THR A 49 2.07 -2.97 -3.02
C THR A 49 0.94 -2.03 -2.57
N LEU A 50 1.25 -1.02 -1.75
CA LEU A 50 0.31 0.01 -1.34
C LEU A 50 -0.24 0.78 -2.57
N LEU A 51 0.64 1.25 -3.45
CA LEU A 51 0.25 1.91 -4.70
C LEU A 51 -0.61 1.00 -5.61
N ALA A 52 -0.36 -0.31 -5.64
CA ALA A 52 -1.12 -1.25 -6.45
C ALA A 52 -2.50 -1.61 -5.87
N VAL A 53 -2.68 -1.45 -4.56
CA VAL A 53 -3.94 -1.70 -3.85
C VAL A 53 -4.84 -0.48 -3.94
N GLU A 54 -4.28 0.70 -3.70
CA GLU A 54 -4.95 2.01 -3.65
C GLU A 54 -5.04 2.71 -5.01
N ARG A 55 -5.25 1.94 -6.08
CA ARG A 55 -5.38 2.49 -7.44
C ARG A 55 -6.66 3.28 -7.68
N ASP A 56 -7.61 3.19 -6.76
CA ASP A 56 -8.92 3.83 -6.84
C ASP A 56 -8.91 5.25 -6.22
N ILE A 57 -7.76 5.71 -5.69
CA ILE A 57 -7.57 7.06 -5.16
C ILE A 57 -7.14 8.00 -6.29
N ASP A 58 -7.78 9.16 -6.39
CA ASP A 58 -7.38 10.22 -7.31
C ASP A 58 -6.10 10.89 -6.80
N ILE A 59 -5.04 10.84 -7.60
CA ILE A 59 -3.72 11.39 -7.25
C ILE A 59 -3.47 12.61 -8.11
N ASN A 60 -3.18 13.75 -7.47
CA ASN A 60 -2.78 14.95 -8.18
C ASN A 60 -1.33 14.81 -8.67
N PHE A 61 -1.17 14.40 -9.94
CA PHE A 61 0.15 14.22 -10.54
C PHE A 61 0.99 15.50 -10.58
N GLY A 62 0.37 16.68 -10.58
CA GLY A 62 1.07 17.97 -10.53
C GLY A 62 1.82 18.16 -9.20
N GLN A 63 1.14 17.93 -8.08
CA GLN A 63 1.77 18.00 -6.76
C GLN A 63 2.89 16.97 -6.60
N VAL A 64 2.66 15.73 -7.04
CA VAL A 64 3.69 14.68 -6.98
C VAL A 64 4.92 15.07 -7.81
N MET A 65 4.73 15.77 -8.94
CA MET A 65 5.83 16.27 -9.77
C MET A 65 6.62 17.37 -9.06
N ASP A 66 5.93 18.33 -8.45
CA ASP A 66 6.54 19.43 -7.72
C ASP A 66 7.35 18.88 -6.52
N ASP A 67 6.75 17.99 -5.73
CA ASP A 67 7.40 17.30 -4.61
C ASP A 67 8.63 16.52 -5.07
N PHE A 68 8.51 15.77 -6.17
CA PHE A 68 9.63 15.01 -6.72
C PHE A 68 10.75 15.93 -7.20
N SER A 69 10.42 17.03 -7.87
CA SER A 69 11.39 18.03 -8.36
C SER A 69 12.14 18.71 -7.21
N GLU A 70 11.46 19.01 -6.10
CA GLU A 70 12.09 19.57 -4.90
C GLU A 70 13.08 18.60 -4.25
N ILE A 71 12.69 17.33 -4.11
CA ILE A 71 13.52 16.28 -3.49
C ILE A 71 14.69 15.90 -4.41
N HIS A 72 14.47 15.92 -5.73
CA HIS A 72 15.41 15.44 -6.73
C HIS A 72 15.86 16.53 -7.72
N LYS A 73 16.30 17.67 -7.19
CA LYS A 73 16.78 18.85 -7.97
C LYS A 73 17.78 18.57 -9.11
N SER A 74 18.50 17.45 -9.08
CA SER A 74 19.53 17.08 -10.07
C SER A 74 19.18 15.83 -10.91
N SER A 75 18.00 15.24 -10.73
CA SER A 75 17.60 14.04 -11.46
C SER A 75 17.16 14.38 -12.88
N ARG A 76 17.98 14.01 -13.87
CA ARG A 76 17.66 14.12 -15.30
C ARG A 76 16.64 13.06 -15.72
N ILE A 77 15.40 13.21 -15.29
CA ILE A 77 14.30 12.39 -15.81
C ILE A 77 13.48 13.30 -16.72
N MET A 78 13.80 13.30 -18.01
CA MET A 78 12.98 13.99 -19.01
C MET A 78 11.76 13.14 -19.30
N LEU A 79 10.61 13.56 -18.78
CA LEU A 79 9.31 12.97 -19.08
C LEU A 79 8.76 13.69 -20.32
N LYS A 80 8.51 12.92 -21.39
CA LYS A 80 7.99 13.40 -22.67
C LYS A 80 6.50 13.14 -22.77
#